data_AF-A0A3N8LFQ5-F1
#
_entry.id   AF-A0A3N8LFQ5-F1
#
_cell.length_a   1.000
_cell.length_b   1.000
_cell.length_c   1.000
_cell.angle_alpha   90.00
_cell.angle_beta   90.00
_cell.angle_gamma   90.00
#
_symmetry.space_group_name_H-M   'P 1'
#
loop_
_entity.id
_entity.type
_entity.pdbx_description
1 polymer ?
#
loop_
_entity_poly.entity_id
_entity_poly.type
_entity_poly.pdbx_seq_one_letter_code
_entity_poly.pdbx_strand_id
1 'polypeptide(L)'
;MKRNDLITGDVDALAVDHSRQPMLDLSDARDCRIVADALRVLLRERSEALAFAMRVADEHGRSRPDAGEFGLTDIIRIARVVERAERQRRQIAVE
;
A
#
# COMPACT_ATOMS: atom_id res chain seq x y z
N MET A 1 22.67 18.97 48.77
CA MET A 1 23.35 17.70 48.45
C MET A 1 22.35 16.59 48.73
N LYS A 2 21.98 15.64 47.87
CA LYS A 2 22.51 15.12 46.59
C LYS A 2 21.33 14.89 45.64
N ARG A 3 21.52 15.28 44.37
CA ARG A 3 20.85 14.68 43.20
C ARG A 3 21.58 13.36 42.90
N ASN A 4 20.84 12.32 42.53
CA ASN A 4 21.22 11.00 41.96
C ASN A 4 20.24 9.96 42.52
N ASP A 5 19.51 9.14 41.77
CA ASP A 5 19.77 8.59 40.43
C ASP A 5 18.47 8.50 39.61
N LEU A 6 18.47 9.19 38.46
CA LEU A 6 17.74 8.71 37.29
C LEU A 6 18.63 7.69 36.58
N ILE A 7 17.98 6.83 35.79
CA ILE A 7 18.54 6.01 34.70
C ILE A 7 18.96 4.59 35.12
N THR A 8 17.96 3.74 35.35
CA THR A 8 18.01 2.32 34.96
C THR A 8 16.57 1.86 34.82
N GLY A 9 16.04 1.88 33.61
CA GLY A 9 14.69 1.39 33.35
C GLY A 9 14.10 1.70 32.00
N ASP A 10 14.89 2.20 31.03
CA ASP A 10 14.37 2.53 29.70
C ASP A 10 15.37 2.13 28.60
N VAL A 11 15.68 0.83 28.52
CA VAL A 11 16.39 0.25 27.37
C VAL A 11 15.67 -0.94 26.75
N ASP A 12 14.45 -1.26 27.20
CA ASP A 12 13.72 -2.44 26.70
C ASP A 12 12.43 -2.10 25.94
N ALA A 13 12.27 -0.85 25.51
CA ALA A 13 11.07 -0.40 24.77
C ALA A 13 11.17 -0.57 23.24
N LEU A 14 12.28 -1.12 22.71
CA LEU A 14 12.50 -1.24 21.26
C LEU A 14 12.85 -2.66 20.79
N ALA A 15 12.57 -3.68 21.61
CA ALA A 15 12.41 -5.04 21.08
C ALA A 15 11.12 -5.06 20.25
N VAL A 16 11.20 -4.59 19.00
CA VAL A 16 10.17 -4.84 17.99
C VAL A 16 9.93 -6.34 18.03
N ASP A 17 8.73 -6.75 18.39
CA ASP A 17 8.34 -8.14 18.47
C ASP A 17 8.39 -8.73 17.05
N HIS A 18 9.54 -9.31 16.68
CA HIS A 18 9.76 -9.99 15.40
C HIS A 18 8.99 -11.32 15.32
N SER A 19 8.23 -11.68 16.36
CA SER A 19 7.37 -12.87 16.42
C SER A 19 6.02 -12.66 15.71
N ARG A 20 5.66 -11.41 15.35
CA ARG A 20 4.45 -11.16 14.57
C ARG A 20 4.73 -11.47 13.10
N GLN A 21 4.24 -12.63 12.64
CA GLN A 21 4.11 -12.87 11.21
C GLN A 21 3.36 -11.68 10.58
N PRO A 22 3.84 -11.14 9.44
CA PRO A 22 3.14 -10.07 8.76
C PRO A 22 1.74 -10.55 8.43
N MET A 23 0.72 -9.75 8.75
CA MET A 23 -0.69 -10.07 8.49
C MET A 23 -0.98 -10.30 7.00
N LEU A 24 -0.13 -9.75 6.13
CA LEU A 24 -0.18 -9.91 4.68
C LEU A 24 1.08 -10.66 4.23
N ASP A 25 0.90 -11.87 3.73
CA ASP A 25 1.96 -12.64 3.07
C ASP A 25 1.73 -12.64 1.55
N LEU A 26 2.47 -11.79 0.84
CA LEU A 26 2.43 -11.77 -0.62
C LEU A 26 3.00 -13.04 -1.26
N SER A 27 3.42 -14.04 -0.49
CA SER A 27 3.72 -15.40 -0.95
C SER A 27 2.49 -16.31 -0.97
N ASP A 28 1.39 -15.99 -0.27
CA ASP A 28 0.11 -16.70 -0.40
C ASP A 28 -0.67 -16.14 -1.61
N ALA A 29 -1.19 -17.02 -2.46
CA ALA A 29 -2.04 -16.66 -3.58
C ALA A 29 -3.36 -16.00 -3.15
N ARG A 30 -3.91 -16.37 -1.98
CA ARG A 30 -5.14 -15.78 -1.42
C ARG A 30 -4.90 -14.33 -1.02
N ASP A 31 -3.81 -14.06 -0.32
CA ASP A 31 -3.41 -12.71 0.07
C ASP A 31 -3.13 -11.83 -1.16
N CYS A 32 -2.43 -12.37 -2.16
CA CYS A 32 -2.24 -11.68 -3.44
C CYS A 32 -3.58 -11.34 -4.11
N ARG A 33 -4.56 -12.25 -4.08
CA ARG A 33 -5.89 -11.98 -4.64
C ARG A 33 -6.59 -10.84 -3.91
N ILE A 34 -6.57 -10.84 -2.57
CA ILE A 34 -7.17 -9.78 -1.74
C ILE A 34 -6.53 -8.42 -2.07
N VAL A 35 -5.19 -8.38 -2.18
CA VAL A 35 -4.47 -7.15 -2.54
C VAL A 35 -4.79 -6.70 -3.96
N ALA A 36 -4.90 -7.61 -4.92
CA ALA A 36 -5.30 -7.27 -6.29
C ALA A 36 -6.72 -6.66 -6.31
N ASP A 37 -7.66 -7.22 -5.57
CA ASP A 37 -9.02 -6.68 -5.44
C ASP A 37 -9.02 -5.29 -4.78
N ALA A 38 -8.25 -5.10 -3.70
CA ALA A 38 -8.09 -3.79 -3.05
C ALA A 38 -7.49 -2.74 -3.99
N LEU A 39 -6.48 -3.10 -4.80
CA LEU A 39 -5.86 -2.20 -5.77
C LEU A 39 -6.82 -1.82 -6.89
N ARG A 40 -7.72 -2.71 -7.33
CA ARG A 40 -8.77 -2.38 -8.31
C ARG A 40 -9.76 -1.36 -7.75
N VAL A 41 -10.18 -1.53 -6.51
CA VAL A 41 -11.05 -0.56 -5.83
C VAL A 41 -10.33 0.79 -5.71
N LEU A 42 -9.08 0.79 -5.21
CA LEU A 42 -8.31 2.02 -5.06
C LEU A 42 -8.08 2.73 -6.39
N LEU A 43 -7.83 1.98 -7.47
CA LEU A 43 -7.70 2.54 -8.82
C LEU A 43 -8.97 3.27 -9.26
N ARG A 44 -10.14 2.65 -9.03
CA ARG A 44 -11.44 3.25 -9.34
C ARG A 44 -11.63 4.57 -8.59
N GLU A 45 -11.49 4.55 -7.27
CA GLU A 45 -11.70 5.72 -6.43
C GLU A 45 -10.73 6.87 -6.79
N ARG A 46 -9.45 6.57 -7.03
CA ARG A 46 -8.49 7.60 -7.41
C ARG A 46 -8.67 8.11 -8.85
N SER A 47 -9.21 7.28 -9.74
CA SER A 47 -9.59 7.74 -11.09
C SER A 47 -10.77 8.70 -11.03
N GLU A 48 -11.76 8.43 -10.17
CA GLU A 48 -12.86 9.37 -9.92
C GLU A 48 -12.35 10.67 -9.32
N ALA A 49 -11.45 10.60 -8.32
CA ALA A 49 -10.81 11.77 -7.72
C ALA A 49 -10.07 12.63 -8.76
N LEU A 50 -9.35 12.00 -9.70
CA LEU A 50 -8.69 12.69 -10.81
C LEU A 50 -9.71 13.40 -11.70
N ALA A 51 -10.84 12.76 -12.02
CA ALA A 51 -11.90 13.38 -12.82
C ALA A 51 -12.55 14.58 -12.12
N PHE A 52 -12.70 14.56 -10.79
CA PHE A 52 -13.11 15.74 -10.03
C PHE A 52 -12.05 16.84 -10.12
N ALA A 53 -10.78 16.53 -9.93
CA ALA A 53 -9.71 17.51 -9.98
C ALA A 53 -9.52 18.15 -11.36
N MET A 54 -9.66 17.37 -12.44
CA MET A 54 -9.68 17.89 -13.81
C MET A 54 -10.81 18.88 -14.03
N ARG A 55 -12.02 18.59 -13.56
CA ARG A 55 -13.15 19.54 -13.65
C ARG A 55 -12.90 20.83 -12.89
N VAL A 56 -12.37 20.74 -11.67
CA VAL A 56 -12.00 21.92 -10.89
C VAL A 56 -10.92 22.74 -11.62
N ALA A 57 -9.91 22.08 -12.20
CA ALA A 57 -8.88 22.76 -12.98
C ALA A 57 -9.46 23.49 -14.20
N ASP A 58 -10.37 22.83 -14.93
CA ASP A 58 -11.06 23.41 -16.08
C ASP A 58 -11.89 24.64 -15.70
N GLU A 59 -12.68 24.56 -14.62
CA GLU A 59 -13.51 25.67 -14.12
C GLU A 59 -12.68 26.89 -13.71
N HIS A 60 -11.46 26.67 -13.21
CA HIS A 60 -10.57 27.75 -12.74
C HIS A 60 -9.51 28.15 -13.76
N GLY A 61 -9.53 27.60 -14.99
CA GLY A 61 -8.53 27.87 -16.02
C GLY A 61 -7.10 27.47 -15.64
N ARG A 62 -6.94 26.43 -14.80
CA ARG A 62 -5.66 25.93 -14.32
C ARG A 62 -5.20 24.73 -15.14
N SER A 63 -3.91 24.41 -15.07
CA SER A 63 -3.35 23.18 -15.64
C SER A 63 -4.02 21.95 -15.03
N ARG A 64 -4.38 20.98 -15.87
CA ARG A 64 -4.95 19.71 -15.42
C ARG A 64 -3.89 18.88 -14.70
N PRO A 65 -4.24 18.22 -13.58
CA PRO A 65 -3.35 17.28 -12.93
C PRO A 65 -3.15 16.03 -13.80
N ASP A 66 -2.00 15.39 -13.63
CA ASP A 66 -1.68 14.15 -14.33
C ASP A 66 -2.08 12.89 -13.53
N ALA A 67 -2.11 11.75 -14.20
CA ALA A 67 -2.47 10.47 -13.58
C ALA A 67 -1.44 9.97 -12.54
N GLY A 68 -0.19 10.41 -12.65
CA GLY A 68 0.90 10.11 -11.72
C GLY A 68 0.75 10.88 -10.40
N GLU A 69 0.30 12.14 -10.43
CA GLU A 69 -0.06 12.92 -9.24
C GLU A 69 -1.18 12.23 -8.43
N PHE A 70 -2.06 11.50 -9.13
CA PHE A 70 -3.09 10.65 -8.54
C PHE A 70 -2.65 9.20 -8.31
N GLY A 71 -1.38 8.86 -8.48
CA GLY A 71 -0.83 7.53 -8.20
C GLY A 71 -1.38 6.39 -9.05
N LEU A 72 -2.11 6.69 -10.14
CA LEU A 72 -2.78 5.67 -10.95
C LEU A 72 -1.75 4.75 -11.63
N THR A 73 -0.66 5.32 -12.12
CA THR A 73 0.45 4.59 -12.74
C THR A 73 1.06 3.57 -11.78
N ASP A 74 1.27 3.96 -10.53
CA ASP A 74 1.81 3.07 -9.50
C ASP A 74 0.83 1.98 -9.10
N ILE A 75 -0.45 2.32 -8.93
CA ILE A 75 -1.48 1.32 -8.61
C ILE A 75 -1.59 0.28 -9.72
N ILE A 76 -1.61 0.69 -10.99
CA ILE A 76 -1.63 -0.23 -12.13
C ILE A 76 -0.38 -1.11 -12.14
N ARG A 77 0.80 -0.52 -11.90
CA ARG A 77 2.08 -1.24 -11.86
C ARG A 77 2.07 -2.31 -10.76
N ILE A 78 1.68 -1.93 -9.53
CA ILE A 78 1.64 -2.83 -8.38
C ILE A 78 0.58 -3.91 -8.59
N ALA A 79 -0.62 -3.56 -9.06
CA ALA A 79 -1.69 -4.52 -9.33
C ALA A 79 -1.23 -5.61 -10.31
N ARG A 80 -0.53 -5.22 -11.39
CA ARG A 80 0.02 -6.18 -12.36
C ARG A 80 1.06 -7.11 -11.73
N VAL A 81 1.93 -6.60 -10.85
CA VAL A 81 2.93 -7.43 -10.16
C VAL A 81 2.24 -8.45 -9.25
N VAL A 82 1.28 -8.00 -8.45
CA VAL A 82 0.53 -8.85 -7.51
C VAL A 82 -0.31 -9.90 -8.24
N GLU A 83 -1.01 -9.52 -9.32
CA GLU A 83 -1.80 -10.46 -10.12
C GLU A 83 -0.96 -11.52 -10.81
N ARG A 84 0.25 -11.17 -11.28
CA ARG A 84 1.17 -12.16 -11.86
C ARG A 84 1.64 -13.15 -10.80
N ALA A 85 1.96 -12.64 -9.60
CA ALA A 85 2.38 -13.45 -8.48
C ALA A 85 1.26 -14.39 -7.98
N GLU A 86 0.00 -13.94 -7.95
CA GLU A 86 -1.17 -14.78 -7.66
C GLU A 86 -1.27 -15.94 -8.66
N ARG A 87 -1.26 -15.63 -9.96
CA ARG A 87 -1.40 -16.64 -11.02
C ARG A 87 -0.29 -17.68 -11.00
N GLN A 88 0.96 -17.25 -10.86
CA GLN A 88 2.11 -18.17 -10.82
C GLN A 88 1.98 -19.14 -9.65
N ARG A 89 1.56 -18.67 -8.47
CA ARG A 89 1.46 -19.52 -7.28
C ARG A 89 0.25 -20.43 -7.31
N ARG A 90 -0.85 -19.98 -7.93
CA ARG A 90 -2.01 -20.83 -8.19
C ARG A 90 -1.68 -21.98 -9.12
N GLN A 91 -0.79 -21.79 -10.09
CA GLN A 91 -0.33 -22.85 -11.00
C GLN A 91 0.52 -23.88 -10.25
N ILE A 92 1.46 -23.44 -9.41
CA ILE A 92 2.30 -24.33 -8.59
C ILE A 92 1.47 -25.16 -7.60
N ALA A 93 0.37 -24.62 -7.07
CA ALA A 93 -0.47 -25.33 -6.11
C ALA A 93 -1.37 -26.43 -6.73
N VAL A 94 -1.40 -26.56 -8.07
CA VAL A 94 -2.23 -27.53 -8.80
C VAL A 94 -1.39 -28.67 -9.40
N GLU A 95 -0.06 -28.51 -9.46
CA GLU A 95 0.91 -29.55 -9.83
C GLU A 95 1.34 -30.38 -8.60
#